data_AF-A0A2P2MS58-F1
#
_entry.id   AF-A0A2P2MS58-F1
#
_cell.length_a   1.000
_cell.length_b   1.000
_cell.length_c   1.000
_cell.angle_alpha   90.00
_cell.angle_beta   90.00
_cell.angle_gamma   90.00
#
_symmetry.space_group_name_H-M   'P 1'
#
loop_
_entity.id
_entity.type
_entity.pdbx_description
1 polymer ?
#
loop_
_entity_poly.entity_id
_entity_poly.type
_entity_poly.pdbx_seq_one_letter_code
_entity_poly.pdbx_strand_id
1 'polypeptide(L)'
;MVYTKKAKKTHESINSRLALVMKSGKFTLGYKTVLKTLRTSKAKLVIISNNCPPLRKSEIEYYAMLSKVGVHHYNGSKYLSFIP
;
A
#
# COMPACT_ATOMS: atom_id res chain seq x y z
N MET A 1 -15.87 2.09 32.92
CA MET A 1 -16.59 2.23 31.64
C MET A 1 -15.58 2.22 30.51
N VAL A 2 -15.45 1.12 29.77
CA VAL A 2 -14.43 0.96 28.71
C VAL A 2 -14.93 1.63 27.43
N TYR A 3 -14.23 2.67 26.98
CA TYR A 3 -14.53 3.38 25.73
C TYR A 3 -14.04 2.55 24.53
N THR A 4 -14.96 1.87 23.86
CA THR A 4 -14.66 1.16 22.61
C THR A 4 -14.65 2.16 21.44
N LYS A 5 -13.44 2.51 20.96
CA LYS A 5 -13.28 3.29 19.72
C LYS A 5 -13.82 2.48 18.53
N LYS A 6 -15.02 2.82 18.05
CA LYS A 6 -15.55 2.37 16.75
C LYS A 6 -14.73 3.01 15.62
N ALA A 7 -13.73 2.28 15.10
CA ALA A 7 -13.02 2.62 13.87
C ALA A 7 -13.63 1.85 12.69
N LYS A 8 -14.67 2.41 12.05
CA LYS A 8 -15.23 1.83 10.81
C LYS A 8 -15.89 2.93 9.97
N LYS A 9 -15.10 3.58 9.10
CA LYS A 9 -15.56 4.38 7.92
C LYS A 9 -14.45 4.80 6.94
N THR A 10 -13.20 4.35 7.09
CA THR A 10 -12.08 4.76 6.24
C THR A 10 -11.83 3.83 5.03
N HIS A 11 -12.31 2.59 5.09
CA HIS A 11 -11.92 1.55 4.12
C HIS A 11 -12.53 1.74 2.72
N GLU A 12 -13.77 2.27 2.60
CA GLU A 12 -14.36 2.59 1.29
C GLU A 12 -13.60 3.71 0.57
N SER A 13 -13.11 4.71 1.32
CA SER A 13 -12.44 5.87 0.73
C SER A 13 -11.11 5.54 0.04
N ILE A 14 -10.40 4.51 0.51
CA ILE A 14 -9.11 4.08 -0.09
C ILE A 14 -9.36 3.42 -1.44
N ASN A 15 -10.41 2.61 -1.57
CA ASN A 15 -10.71 1.92 -2.82
C ASN A 15 -11.07 2.92 -3.93
N SER A 16 -11.87 3.94 -3.62
CA SER A 16 -12.19 5.01 -4.58
C SER A 16 -10.94 5.81 -4.98
N ARG A 17 -10.06 6.12 -4.02
CA ARG A 17 -8.77 6.81 -4.31
C ARG A 17 -7.84 5.93 -5.15
N LEU A 18 -7.79 4.63 -4.87
CA LEU A 18 -6.99 3.68 -5.62
C LEU A 18 -7.50 3.55 -7.05
N ALA A 19 -8.82 3.50 -7.27
CA ALA A 19 -9.41 3.48 -8.60
C ALA A 19 -9.01 4.71 -9.44
N LEU A 20 -8.94 5.89 -8.83
CA LEU A 20 -8.46 7.11 -9.50
C LEU A 20 -6.97 7.01 -9.87
N VAL A 21 -6.14 6.49 -8.95
CA VAL A 21 -4.70 6.27 -9.20
C VAL A 21 -4.48 5.23 -10.30
N MET A 22 -5.32 4.20 -10.40
CA MET A 22 -5.24 3.21 -11.48
C MET A 22 -5.68 3.81 -12.83
N LYS A 23 -6.63 4.74 -12.84
CA LYS A 23 -7.14 5.37 -14.07
C LYS A 23 -6.19 6.40 -14.68
N SER A 24 -5.58 7.25 -13.84
CA SER A 24 -4.81 8.42 -14.32
C SER A 24 -3.47 8.61 -13.59
N GLY A 25 -3.18 7.80 -12.57
CA GLY A 25 -1.98 7.95 -11.75
C GLY A 25 -0.79 7.17 -12.30
N LYS A 26 0.42 7.61 -11.92
CA LYS A 26 1.64 6.83 -12.09
C LYS A 26 1.77 5.88 -10.90
N PHE A 27 1.71 4.58 -11.16
CA PHE A 27 1.89 3.56 -10.14
C PHE A 27 2.89 2.51 -10.62
N THR A 28 3.49 1.80 -9.66
CA THR A 28 4.36 0.65 -9.92
C THR A 28 3.89 -0.51 -9.06
N LEU A 29 3.70 -1.67 -9.67
CA LEU A 29 3.33 -2.90 -8.97
C LEU A 29 4.51 -3.88 -9.00
N GLY A 30 4.64 -4.67 -7.93
CA GLY A 30 5.62 -5.73 -7.81
C GLY A 30 6.74 -5.42 -6.82
N TYR A 31 7.31 -6.48 -6.25
CA TYR A 31 8.29 -6.36 -5.17
C TYR A 31 9.59 -5.68 -5.61
N LYS A 32 10.21 -6.17 -6.69
CA LYS A 32 11.52 -5.67 -7.19
C LYS A 32 11.44 -4.22 -7.65
N THR A 33 10.35 -3.84 -8.30
CA THR A 33 10.09 -2.50 -8.80
C THR A 33 9.84 -1.53 -7.65
N VAL A 34 9.04 -1.90 -6.65
CA VAL A 34 8.82 -1.11 -5.44
C VAL A 34 10.13 -0.86 -4.68
N LEU A 35 11.00 -1.86 -4.57
CA LEU A 35 12.30 -1.69 -3.90
C LEU A 35 13.24 -0.74 -4.68
N LYS A 36 13.16 -0.72 -6.01
CA LYS A 36 13.88 0.26 -6.85
C LYS A 36 13.30 1.68 -6.69
N THR A 37 11.99 1.84 -6.64
CA THR A 37 11.34 3.16 -6.50
C THR A 37 11.52 3.74 -5.09
N LEU A 38 11.54 2.87 -4.07
CA LEU A 38 11.91 3.25 -2.70
C LEU A 38 13.36 3.72 -2.61
N ARG A 39 14.32 2.95 -3.13
CA ARG A 39 15.75 3.36 -3.14
C ARG A 39 16.01 4.66 -3.88
N THR A 40 15.24 4.95 -4.92
CA THR A 40 15.35 6.21 -5.70
C THR A 40 14.49 7.34 -5.12
N SER A 41 13.82 7.13 -3.98
CA SER A 41 12.94 8.10 -3.33
C SER A 41 11.84 8.68 -4.23
N LYS A 42 11.45 7.94 -5.29
CA LYS A 42 10.39 8.36 -6.22
C LYS A 42 8.99 7.97 -5.73
N ALA A 43 8.92 7.01 -4.81
CA ALA A 43 7.67 6.58 -4.20
C ALA A 43 7.21 7.60 -3.15
N LYS A 44 5.94 8.02 -3.23
CA LYS A 44 5.30 8.90 -2.23
C LYS A 44 4.42 8.14 -1.24
N LEU A 45 3.95 6.97 -1.66
CA LEU A 45 3.09 6.10 -0.87
C LEU A 45 3.34 4.64 -1.26
N VAL A 46 3.40 3.76 -0.27
CA VAL A 46 3.46 2.32 -0.45
C VAL A 46 2.22 1.68 0.14
N ILE A 47 1.61 0.79 -0.63
CA ILE A 47 0.45 0.01 -0.21
C ILE A 47 0.90 -1.45 -0.08
N ILE A 48 0.74 -2.02 1.11
CA ILE A 48 1.09 -3.42 1.39
C ILE A 48 -0.19 -4.21 1.56
N SER A 49 -0.38 -5.23 0.74
CA SER A 49 -1.50 -6.15 0.86
C SER A 49 -1.31 -7.11 2.04
N ASN A 50 -2.41 -7.53 2.65
CA ASN A 50 -2.39 -8.47 3.77
C ASN A 50 -1.85 -9.87 3.40
N ASN A 51 -1.85 -10.24 2.11
CA ASN A 51 -1.32 -11.53 1.64
C ASN A 51 0.21 -11.55 1.44
N CYS A 52 0.92 -10.44 1.69
CA CYS A 52 2.37 -10.39 1.55
C CYS A 52 3.06 -11.19 2.67
N PRO A 53 4.07 -12.04 2.36
CA PRO A 53 4.83 -12.77 3.39
C PRO A 53 5.44 -11.81 4.42
N PRO A 54 5.47 -12.18 5.72
CA PRO A 54 5.90 -11.28 6.78
C PRO A 54 7.33 -10.74 6.58
N LEU A 55 8.25 -11.59 6.10
CA LEU A 55 9.63 -11.17 5.81
C LEU A 55 9.69 -10.02 4.78
N ARG A 56 8.93 -10.16 3.69
CA ARG A 56 8.88 -9.17 2.60
C ARG A 56 8.17 -7.89 3.03
N LYS A 57 7.13 -8.03 3.87
CA LYS A 57 6.43 -6.89 4.47
C LYS A 57 7.39 -6.06 5.33
N SER A 58 8.12 -6.70 6.25
CA SER A 58 9.10 -6.02 7.11
C SER A 58 10.22 -5.35 6.32
N GLU A 59 10.69 -5.98 5.24
CA GLU A 59 11.71 -5.40 4.37
C GLU A 59 11.22 -4.12 3.66
N ILE A 60 10.00 -4.14 3.11
CA ILE A 60 9.39 -2.95 2.46
C ILE A 60 9.14 -1.84 3.48
N GLU A 61 8.62 -2.17 4.67
CA GLU A 61 8.40 -1.21 5.76
C GLU A 61 9.71 -0.54 6.19
N TYR A 62 10.79 -1.31 6.31
CA TYR A 62 12.11 -0.80 6.65
C TYR A 62 12.61 0.21 5.60
N TYR A 63 12.55 -0.13 4.31
CA TYR A 63 12.96 0.80 3.25
C TYR A 63 12.05 2.04 3.15
N ALA A 64 10.75 1.87 3.39
CA ALA A 64 9.81 2.98 3.42
C ALA A 64 10.09 3.93 4.60
N MET A 65 10.45 3.39 5.77
CA MET A 65 10.86 4.18 6.93
C MET A 65 12.12 5.00 6.62
N LEU A 66 13.16 4.37 6.04
CA LEU A 66 14.39 5.06 5.65
C LEU A 66 14.13 6.20 4.65
N SER A 67 13.21 5.97 3.71
CA SER A 67 12.85 6.93 2.66
C SER A 67 11.80 7.96 3.10
N LYS A 68 11.33 7.90 4.36
CA LYS A 68 10.23 8.71 4.90
C LYS A 68 8.94 8.64 4.06
N VAL A 69 8.63 7.47 3.51
CA VAL A 69 7.47 7.22 2.65
C VAL A 69 6.31 6.68 3.49
N GLY A 70 5.09 7.17 3.24
CA GLY A 70 3.90 6.68 3.92
C GLY A 70 3.59 5.22 3.56
N VAL A 71 3.35 4.38 4.56
CA VAL A 71 2.95 2.98 4.39
C VAL A 71 1.49 2.81 4.80
N HIS A 72 0.68 2.24 3.90
CA HIS A 72 -0.70 1.85 4.19
C HIS A 72 -0.87 0.34 4.07
N HIS A 73 -1.30 -0.29 5.16
CA HIS A 73 -1.71 -1.69 5.16
C HIS A 73 -3.12 -1.80 4.56
N TYR A 74 -3.21 -2.51 3.46
CA TYR A 74 -4.45 -2.77 2.77
C TYR A 74 -4.95 -4.19 3.09
N ASN A 75 -6.16 -4.27 3.65
CA ASN A 75 -6.76 -5.54 4.07
C ASN A 75 -7.35 -6.37 2.90
N GLY A 76 -7.28 -5.88 1.67
CA GLY A 76 -7.79 -6.60 0.50
C GLY A 76 -6.84 -7.70 0.02
N SER A 77 -7.41 -8.88 -0.24
CA SER A 77 -6.72 -10.09 -0.73
C SER A 77 -6.60 -10.19 -2.26
N LYS A 78 -7.17 -9.27 -3.04
CA LYS A 78 -7.17 -9.42 -4.50
C LYS A 78 -5.89 -8.85 -5.09
N TYR A 79 -5.07 -9.75 -5.63
CA TYR A 79 -4.21 -9.45 -6.77
C TYR A 79 -5.03 -8.58 -7.74
N LEU A 80 -4.44 -7.47 -8.17
CA LEU A 80 -4.97 -6.62 -9.24
C LEU A 80 -5.03 -7.46 -10.52
N SER A 81 -6.03 -8.34 -10.61
CA SER A 81 -6.36 -9.10 -11.79
C SER A 81 -6.92 -8.08 -12.78
N PHE A 82 -6.03 -7.68 -13.68
CA PHE A 82 -6.32 -7.31 -15.05
C PHE A 82 -7.68 -7.85 -15.49
N ILE A 83 -8.57 -6.95 -15.87
CA ILE A 83 -9.73 -7.26 -16.70
C ILE A 83 -9.74 -6.14 -17.78
N PRO A 84 -9.90 -6.54 -19.05
CA PRO A 84 -9.37 -5.92 -20.27
C PRO A 84 -9.61 -4.42 -20.47
#